data_AF-A0A0M9XMK2-F1
#
_entry.id   AF-A0A0M9XMK2-F1
#
_cell.length_a   1.000
_cell.length_b   1.000
_cell.length_c   1.000
_cell.angle_alpha   90.00
_cell.angle_beta   90.00
_cell.angle_gamma   90.00
#
_symmetry.space_group_name_H-M   'P 1'
#
loop_
_entity.id
_entity.type
_entity.pdbx_description
1 polymer ?
#
loop_
_entity_poly.entity_id
_entity_poly.type
_entity_poly.pdbx_seq_one_letter_code
_entity_poly.pdbx_strand_id
1 'polypeptide(L)'
;MYAAAHPGDLLCAATSDHAYRIPALRGAEARGTYGADTYLISVNLASTSSHTLLPLSTCLGSCHTAETGFVLGNLSGPDAPQHLPDRNCEVRASFACTGHLAGPGHPNGALPHRPTHAGR
;
A
#
# COMPACT_ATOMS: atom_id res chain seq x y z
N MET A 1 6.46 0.81 25.12
CA MET A 1 5.18 0.28 25.66
C MET A 1 4.14 0.52 24.58
N TYR A 2 3.68 -0.50 23.87
CA TYR A 2 2.64 -0.32 22.86
C TYR A 2 1.32 -0.06 23.58
N ALA A 3 0.57 0.96 23.16
CA ALA A 3 -0.80 1.16 23.64
C ALA A 3 -1.61 -0.11 23.33
N ALA A 4 -2.39 -0.57 24.31
CA ALA A 4 -3.28 -1.70 24.09
C ALA A 4 -4.31 -1.31 23.00
N ALA A 5 -4.52 -2.19 22.02
CA ALA A 5 -5.50 -1.96 20.97
C ALA A 5 -6.91 -1.81 21.58
N HIS A 6 -7.60 -0.73 21.20
CA HIS A 6 -8.98 -0.51 21.60
C HIS A 6 -9.91 -1.39 20.74
N PRO A 7 -11.09 -1.81 21.21
CA PRO A 7 -12.05 -2.55 20.39
C PRO A 7 -12.38 -1.91 19.04
N GLY A 8 -12.31 -0.58 18.97
CA GLY A 8 -12.44 0.17 17.72
C GLY A 8 -11.33 -0.14 16.70
N ASP A 9 -10.09 -0.32 17.14
CA ASP A 9 -8.95 -0.66 16.28
C ASP A 9 -9.14 -2.05 15.65
N LEU A 10 -9.67 -2.99 16.44
CA LEU A 10 -9.98 -4.34 15.96
C LEU A 10 -11.12 -4.33 14.93
N LEU A 11 -12.16 -3.52 15.16
CA LEU A 11 -13.26 -3.37 14.20
C LEU A 11 -12.76 -2.72 12.90
N CYS A 12 -11.93 -1.68 12.99
CA CYS A 12 -11.31 -1.04 11.83
C CYS A 12 -10.43 -2.01 11.05
N ALA A 13 -9.62 -2.82 11.73
CA ALA A 13 -8.80 -3.84 11.09
C ALA A 13 -9.65 -4.90 10.40
N ALA A 14 -10.66 -5.46 11.09
CA ALA A 14 -11.52 -6.51 10.54
C ALA A 14 -12.30 -6.02 9.30
N THR A 15 -12.90 -4.82 9.38
CA THR A 15 -13.65 -4.23 8.28
C THR A 15 -12.75 -3.88 7.09
N SER A 16 -11.56 -3.34 7.34
CA SER A 16 -10.58 -3.02 6.28
C SER A 16 -10.02 -4.27 5.63
N ASP A 17 -9.72 -5.31 6.41
CA ASP A 17 -9.23 -6.58 5.90
C ASP A 17 -10.28 -7.27 5.03
N HIS A 18 -11.53 -7.30 5.50
CA HIS A 18 -12.64 -7.88 4.77
C HIS A 18 -12.95 -7.12 3.47
N ALA A 19 -13.03 -5.79 3.52
CA ALA A 19 -13.45 -4.98 2.38
C ALA A 19 -12.34 -4.76 1.34
N TYR A 20 -11.07 -4.70 1.75
CA TYR A 20 -10.00 -4.24 0.87
C TYR A 20 -8.80 -5.20 0.82
N ARG A 21 -8.20 -5.53 1.97
CA ARG A 21 -6.90 -6.22 2.00
C ARG A 21 -7.00 -7.66 1.49
N ILE A 22 -7.92 -8.46 2.05
CA ILE A 22 -8.06 -9.86 1.68
C ILE A 22 -8.46 -10.01 0.21
N PRO A 23 -9.47 -9.27 -0.33
CA PRO A 23 -9.79 -9.32 -1.75
C PRO A 23 -8.60 -8.99 -2.66
N ALA A 24 -7.81 -7.95 -2.34
CA ALA A 24 -6.62 -7.61 -3.11
C ALA A 24 -5.56 -8.72 -3.11
N LEU A 25 -5.32 -9.35 -1.96
CA LEU A 25 -4.42 -10.50 -1.84
C LEU A 25 -4.92 -11.71 -2.65
N ARG A 26 -6.21 -12.04 -2.57
CA ARG A 26 -6.79 -13.15 -3.34
C ARG A 26 -6.73 -12.91 -4.84
N GLY A 27 -6.97 -11.68 -5.29
CA GLY A 27 -6.78 -11.31 -6.69
C GLY A 27 -5.34 -11.49 -7.16
N ALA A 28 -4.37 -11.11 -6.32
CA ALA A 28 -2.96 -11.29 -6.63
C ALA A 28 -2.55 -12.78 -6.68
N GLU A 29 -3.02 -13.58 -5.73
CA GLU A 29 -2.79 -15.03 -5.71
C GLU A 29 -3.38 -15.72 -6.95
N ALA A 30 -4.61 -15.34 -7.35
CA ALA A 30 -5.25 -15.86 -8.55
C ALA A 30 -4.42 -15.52 -9.80
N ARG A 31 -3.98 -14.26 -9.96
CA ARG A 31 -3.11 -13.85 -11.08
C ARG A 31 -1.78 -14.62 -11.09
N GLY A 32 -1.14 -14.79 -9.93
CA GLY A 32 0.09 -15.57 -9.81
C GLY A 32 -0.10 -17.05 -10.19
N THR A 33 -1.25 -17.64 -9.87
CA THR A 33 -1.60 -19.02 -10.25
C THR A 33 -1.65 -19.20 -11.78
N TYR A 34 -2.04 -18.15 -12.52
CA TYR A 34 -2.07 -18.15 -13.98
C TYR A 34 -0.78 -17.59 -14.61
N GLY A 35 0.32 -17.55 -13.86
CA GLY A 35 1.65 -17.17 -14.37
C GLY A 35 1.83 -15.69 -14.67
N ALA A 36 0.95 -14.82 -14.18
CA ALA A 36 1.05 -13.39 -14.40
C ALA A 36 1.93 -12.72 -13.33
N ASP A 37 2.91 -11.93 -13.77
CA ASP A 37 3.67 -11.05 -12.89
C ASP A 37 2.72 -10.10 -12.16
N THR A 38 2.79 -10.15 -10.83
CA THR A 38 1.88 -9.43 -9.94
C THR A 38 2.65 -8.82 -8.79
N TYR A 39 2.43 -7.53 -8.60
CA TYR A 39 3.11 -6.74 -7.58
C TYR A 39 2.10 -6.16 -6.60
N LEU A 40 2.43 -6.19 -5.31
CA LEU A 40 1.61 -5.63 -4.24
C LEU A 40 2.40 -4.52 -3.54
N ILE A 41 1.73 -3.40 -3.30
CA ILE A 41 2.29 -2.26 -2.57
C ILE A 41 1.41 -2.01 -1.35
N SER A 42 2.03 -2.03 -0.17
CA SER A 42 1.38 -1.62 1.08
C SER A 42 1.80 -0.19 1.39
N VAL A 43 0.82 0.68 1.62
CA VAL A 43 1.05 2.07 2.02
C VAL A 43 0.70 2.20 3.49
N ASN A 44 1.71 2.43 4.33
CA ASN A 44 1.56 2.62 5.77
C ASN A 44 1.98 4.06 6.13
N LEU A 45 1.22 5.02 5.63
CA LEU A 45 1.42 6.44 5.93
C LEU A 45 0.60 6.78 7.16
N ALA A 46 1.23 6.74 8.34
CA ALA A 46 0.66 7.39 9.50
C ALA A 46 0.66 8.90 9.23
N SER A 47 -0.52 9.52 9.18
CA SER A 47 -0.62 10.98 9.11
C SER A 47 -0.21 11.56 10.47
N THR A 48 1.10 11.69 10.70
CA THR A 48 1.66 12.25 11.95
C THR A 48 1.77 13.77 11.92
N SER A 49 1.44 14.40 10.80
CA SER A 49 1.55 15.84 10.65
C SER A 49 0.45 16.37 9.76
N SER A 50 0.09 17.62 10.05
CA SER A 50 -0.87 18.53 9.41
C SER A 50 -0.67 18.73 7.88
N HIS A 51 -0.42 17.66 7.13
CA HIS A 51 -0.25 17.66 5.68
C HIS A 51 -1.54 17.14 5.05
N THR A 52 -2.46 18.08 4.83
CA THR A 52 -3.32 18.19 3.64
C THR A 52 -4.06 16.94 3.13
N LEU A 53 -4.30 15.97 4.00
CA LEU A 53 -5.32 14.95 3.84
C LEU A 53 -6.26 15.15 5.02
N LEU A 54 -7.48 15.61 4.73
CA LEU A 54 -8.60 16.00 5.61
C LEU A 54 -8.34 15.94 7.14
N PRO A 55 -8.80 16.92 7.95
CA PRO A 55 -8.62 16.95 9.41
C PRO A 55 -9.10 15.69 10.20
N LEU A 56 -9.72 14.71 9.55
CA LEU A 56 -10.03 13.36 10.05
C LEU A 56 -8.81 12.41 10.14
N SER A 57 -7.69 12.72 9.49
CA SER A 57 -6.52 11.84 9.38
C SER A 57 -5.77 11.62 10.69
N THR A 58 -5.86 12.56 11.64
CA THR A 58 -5.20 12.48 12.96
C THR A 58 -5.83 11.43 13.88
N CYS A 59 -7.09 11.06 13.65
CA CYS A 59 -7.80 10.03 14.42
C CYS A 59 -7.90 8.68 13.70
N LEU A 60 -7.74 8.66 12.37
CA LEU A 60 -7.96 7.48 11.53
C LEU A 60 -6.67 6.78 11.05
N GLY A 61 -5.50 7.40 11.26
CA GLY A 61 -4.24 6.86 10.74
C GLY A 61 -4.20 6.88 9.20
N SER A 62 -3.67 5.82 8.58
CA SER A 62 -3.66 5.64 7.12
C SER A 62 -5.07 5.24 6.65
N CYS A 63 -5.94 6.23 6.43
CA CYS A 63 -7.30 5.98 5.95
C CYS A 63 -7.31 5.46 4.50
N HIS A 64 -8.43 4.88 4.07
CA HIS A 64 -8.59 4.18 2.78
C HIS A 64 -8.16 4.99 1.55
N THR A 65 -8.24 6.31 1.60
CA THR A 65 -7.90 7.21 0.48
C THR A 65 -6.66 8.05 0.73
N ALA A 66 -5.94 7.80 1.84
CA ALA A 66 -4.80 8.60 2.25
C ALA A 66 -3.64 8.56 1.22
N GLU A 67 -3.55 7.50 0.43
CA GLU A 67 -2.57 7.37 -0.63
C GLU A 67 -2.89 8.25 -1.85
N THR A 68 -4.11 8.74 -2.05
CA THR A 68 -4.47 9.43 -3.31
C THR A 68 -3.64 10.70 -3.54
N GLY A 69 -3.43 11.50 -2.50
CA GLY A 69 -2.57 12.70 -2.61
C GLY A 69 -1.10 12.34 -2.88
N PHE A 70 -0.64 11.22 -2.34
CA PHE A 70 0.70 10.69 -2.57
C PHE A 70 0.89 10.21 -4.01
N VAL A 71 -0.08 9.43 -4.49
CA VAL A 71 -0.17 8.85 -5.83
C VAL A 71 -0.17 9.90 -6.93
N LEU A 72 -0.87 11.01 -6.70
CA LEU A 72 -1.02 12.07 -7.70
C LEU A 72 0.05 13.15 -7.59
N GLY A 73 1.04 13.00 -6.71
CA GLY A 73 2.07 14.04 -6.48
C GLY A 73 1.53 15.32 -5.86
N ASN A 74 0.36 15.27 -5.21
CA ASN A 74 -0.34 16.42 -4.66
C ASN A 74 -0.02 16.67 -3.17
N LEU A 75 1.10 16.14 -2.67
CA LEU A 75 1.56 16.41 -1.31
C LEU A 75 2.09 17.84 -1.20
N SER A 76 1.23 18.72 -0.72
CA SER A 76 1.54 20.13 -0.47
C SER A 76 1.72 20.38 1.03
N GLY A 77 2.71 21.19 1.40
CA GLY A 77 2.99 21.58 2.78
C GLY A 77 4.49 21.77 3.05
N PRO A 78 4.87 22.66 4.00
CA PRO A 78 6.26 23.02 4.25
C PRO A 78 7.15 21.84 4.68
N ASP A 79 6.57 20.80 5.28
CA ASP A 79 7.30 19.60 5.74
C ASP A 79 6.86 18.30 5.05
N ALA A 80 6.13 18.40 3.93
CA ALA A 80 5.72 17.21 3.19
C ALA A 80 6.96 16.49 2.63
N PRO A 81 7.15 15.17 2.87
CA PRO A 81 8.33 14.44 2.41
C PRO A 81 8.28 14.24 0.89
N GLN A 82 8.75 15.24 0.13
CA GLN A 82 8.67 15.30 -1.34
C GLN A 82 9.33 14.09 -2.05
N HIS A 83 10.36 13.49 -1.43
CA HIS A 83 11.05 12.33 -1.98
C HIS A 83 10.17 11.06 -2.08
N LEU A 84 9.10 10.96 -1.29
CA LEU A 84 8.22 9.81 -1.32
C LEU A 84 7.29 9.82 -2.55
N PRO A 85 6.54 10.91 -2.88
CA PRO A 85 5.71 10.94 -4.07
C PRO A 85 6.54 10.85 -5.35
N ASP A 86 7.75 11.43 -5.39
CA ASP A 86 8.68 11.27 -6.52
C ASP A 86 9.00 9.79 -6.76
N ARG A 87 9.37 9.06 -5.70
CA ARG A 87 9.64 7.61 -5.79
C ARG A 87 8.40 6.80 -6.20
N ASN A 88 7.19 7.22 -5.80
CA ASN A 88 5.96 6.56 -6.24
C ASN A 88 5.70 6.76 -7.73
N CYS A 89 5.89 8.00 -8.21
CA CYS A 89 5.80 8.36 -9.62
C CYS A 89 6.80 7.55 -10.44
N GLU A 90 8.07 7.47 -10.03
CA GLU A 90 9.12 6.69 -10.71
C GLU A 90 8.76 5.20 -10.81
N VAL A 91 8.37 4.58 -9.70
CA VAL A 91 8.03 3.16 -9.65
C VAL A 91 6.83 2.85 -10.56
N ARG A 92 5.84 3.74 -10.59
CA ARG A 92 4.64 3.57 -11.43
C ARG A 92 4.90 3.85 -12.90
N ALA A 93 5.71 4.87 -13.20
CA ALA A 93 6.17 5.13 -14.56
C ALA A 93 6.96 3.93 -15.10
N SER A 94 7.85 3.35 -14.29
CA SER A 94 8.58 2.14 -14.65
C SER A 94 7.63 0.98 -14.97
N PHE A 95 6.61 0.72 -14.15
CA PHE A 95 5.63 -0.32 -14.42
C PHE A 95 4.81 -0.04 -15.68
N ALA A 96 4.37 1.20 -15.88
CA ALA A 96 3.62 1.59 -17.08
C ALA A 96 4.45 1.44 -18.36
N CYS A 97 5.76 1.72 -18.31
CA CYS A 97 6.64 1.65 -19.47
C CYS A 97 7.18 0.23 -19.75
N THR A 98 7.39 -0.58 -18.71
CA THR A 98 8.16 -1.83 -18.84
C THR A 98 7.42 -3.08 -18.38
N GLY A 99 6.27 -2.93 -17.70
CA GLY A 99 5.60 -4.03 -17.01
C GLY A 99 6.27 -4.48 -15.70
N HIS A 100 7.39 -3.85 -15.31
CA HIS A 100 8.13 -4.16 -14.09
C HIS A 100 8.15 -2.97 -13.13
N LEU A 101 8.00 -3.23 -11.82
CA LEU A 101 8.27 -2.21 -10.81
C LEU A 101 9.79 -2.10 -10.58
N ALA A 102 10.44 -1.12 -11.18
CA ALA A 102 11.84 -0.78 -10.86
C ALA A 102 11.91 0.51 -10.03
N GLY A 103 12.78 0.50 -9.02
CA GLY A 103 13.08 1.67 -8.19
C GLY A 103 14.13 1.33 -7.11
N PRO A 104 14.77 2.35 -6.49
CA PRO A 104 15.75 2.11 -5.42
C PRO A 104 15.11 1.27 -4.32
N GLY A 105 15.70 0.13 -3.96
CA GLY A 105 15.20 -0.77 -2.89
C GLY A 105 14.14 -1.81 -3.30
N HIS A 106 13.79 -1.91 -4.58
CA HIS A 106 12.94 -3.01 -5.10
C HIS A 106 13.69 -3.86 -6.13
N PRO A 107 14.61 -4.75 -5.70
CA PRO A 107 15.09 -5.81 -6.57
C PRO A 107 13.93 -6.80 -6.77
N ASN A 108 13.26 -6.74 -7.92
CA ASN A 108 12.26 -7.72 -8.38
C ASN A 108 11.24 -8.10 -7.31
N GLY A 109 10.26 -7.23 -7.06
CA GLY A 109 9.15 -7.44 -6.12
C GLY A 109 8.18 -8.55 -6.52
N ALA A 110 8.67 -9.67 -7.06
CA ALA A 110 7.94 -10.92 -7.09
C ALA A 110 7.72 -11.35 -5.64
N LEU A 111 6.46 -11.54 -5.26
CA LEU A 111 6.17 -12.38 -4.10
C LEU A 111 7.00 -13.67 -4.25
N PRO A 112 7.62 -14.21 -3.18
CA PRO A 112 8.31 -15.48 -3.29
C PRO A 112 7.35 -16.49 -3.90
N HIS A 113 7.77 -17.12 -5.00
CA HIS A 113 7.04 -18.20 -5.66
C HIS A 113 6.67 -19.22 -4.59
N ARG A 114 5.41 -19.21 -4.14
CA ARG A 114 4.95 -20.18 -3.15
C ARG A 114 4.99 -21.54 -3.84
N PRO A 115 5.63 -22.58 -3.27
CA PRO A 115 5.46 -23.91 -3.81
C PRO A 115 3.97 -24.22 -3.81
N THR A 116 3.44 -24.61 -4.97
CA THR A 116 2.10 -25.14 -5.12
C THR A 116 1.84 -26.09 -3.97
N HIS A 117 0.83 -25.79 -3.13
CA HIS A 117 0.33 -26.80 -2.21
C HIS A 117 -0.25 -27.91 -3.08
N ALA A 118 0.54 -28.95 -3.30
CA ALA A 118 0.05 -30.22 -3.79
C ALA A 118 -0.95 -30.71 -2.74
N GLY A 119 -2.23 -30.61 -3.07
CA GLY A 119 -3.29 -31.24 -2.30
C GLY A 119 -2.98 -32.72 -2.17
N ARG A 120 -3.10 -33.22 -0.95
CA ARG A 120 -3.28 -34.63 -0.67
C ARG A 120 -4.58 -34.80 0.08
#